data_AF-A0A8S3BN35-F1
#
_entry.id   AF-A0A8S3BN35-F1
#
_cell.length_a   1.000
_cell.length_b   1.000
_cell.length_c   1.000
_cell.angle_alpha   90.00
_cell.angle_beta   90.00
_cell.angle_gamma   90.00
#
_symmetry.space_group_name_H-M   'P 1'
#
loop_
_entity.id
_entity.type
_entity.pdbx_description
1 polymer ?
#
loop_
_entity_poly.entity_id
_entity_poly.type
_entity_poly.pdbx_seq_one_letter_code
_entity_poly.pdbx_strand_id
1 'polypeptide(L)' 'SVNNFEQNINKNPLVILRGRDLTIAYYYPRPLEANRLDEDVSITLKEANFRFQTRSSAAVTRETFLQTLSDLSSLHILAW' A
#
# COMPACT_ATOMS: atom_id res chain seq x y z
N SER A 1 14.86 12.43 -22.21
CA SER A 1 13.76 12.56 -21.23
C SER A 1 13.60 11.21 -20.57
N VAL A 2 14.21 11.02 -19.40
CA VAL A 2 14.19 9.74 -18.66
C VAL A 2 13.13 9.88 -17.58
N ASN A 3 12.14 8.99 -17.60
CA ASN A 3 11.00 9.00 -16.69
C ASN A 3 11.48 8.70 -15.25
N ASN A 4 11.45 9.72 -14.40
CA ASN A 4 11.85 9.72 -12.98
C ASN A 4 10.88 8.93 -12.05
N PHE A 5 10.37 7.76 -12.48
CA PHE A 5 9.48 6.95 -11.65
C PHE A 5 10.20 5.90 -10.80
N GLU A 6 11.52 5.77 -10.91
CA GLU A 6 12.34 5.02 -9.96
C GLU A 6 12.73 5.92 -8.76
N GLN A 7 11.74 6.60 -8.17
CA GLN A 7 11.86 7.10 -6.81
C GLN A 7 11.95 5.85 -5.93
N ASN A 8 12.99 5.74 -5.09
CA ASN A 8 13.18 4.70 -4.08
C ASN A 8 11.85 4.31 -3.40
N ILE A 9 11.13 3.34 -3.96
CA ILE A 9 9.92 2.82 -3.33
C ILE A 9 10.43 2.02 -2.16
N ASN A 10 10.01 2.38 -0.96
CA ASN A 10 10.27 1.59 0.23
C ASN A 10 9.90 0.13 -0.10
N LYS A 11 10.86 -0.81 -0.08
CA LYS A 11 10.63 -2.18 -0.55
C LYS A 11 9.57 -2.91 0.30
N ASN A 12 9.38 -2.43 1.52
CA ASN A 12 8.42 -2.97 2.46
C ASN A 12 7.11 -2.17 2.40
N PRO A 13 5.95 -2.83 2.25
CA PRO A 13 4.67 -2.15 2.28
C PRO A 13 4.40 -1.60 3.69
N LEU A 14 3.87 -0.37 3.75
CA LEU A 14 3.44 0.22 5.03
C LEU A 14 2.09 -0.36 5.46
N VAL A 15 1.17 -0.56 4.52
CA VAL A 15 -0.14 -1.16 4.80
C VAL A 15 -0.39 -2.33 3.85
N ILE A 16 -0.89 -3.42 4.40
CA ILE A 16 -1.38 -4.58 3.64
C ILE A 16 -2.86 -4.78 3.99
N LEU A 17 -3.69 -4.89 2.96
CA LEU A 17 -5.09 -5.29 3.07
C LEU A 17 -5.25 -6.68 2.45
N ARG A 18 -5.92 -7.58 3.19
CA ARG A 18 -6.25 -8.93 2.73
C ARG A 18 -7.76 -9.15 2.82
N GLY A 19 -8.33 -9.78 1.81
CA GLY A 19 -9.76 -10.07 1.76
C GLY A 19 -10.18 -10.72 0.45
N ARG A 20 -11.21 -11.58 0.47
CA ARG A 20 -11.70 -12.36 -0.69
C ARG A 20 -10.56 -12.90 -1.59
N ASP A 21 -9.56 -13.54 -0.96
CA ASP A 21 -8.36 -14.10 -1.59
C ASP A 21 -7.38 -13.13 -2.27
N LEU A 22 -7.58 -11.82 -2.08
CA LEU A 22 -6.73 -10.77 -2.63
C LEU A 22 -5.80 -10.23 -1.55
N THR A 23 -4.58 -9.86 -1.96
CA THR A 23 -3.65 -9.13 -1.11
C THR A 23 -3.12 -7.92 -1.85
N ILE A 24 -3.49 -6.74 -1.34
CA ILE A 24 -3.09 -5.45 -1.89
C ILE A 24 -2.28 -4.67 -0.86
N ALA A 25 -1.33 -3.90 -1.36
CA ALA A 25 -0.32 -3.24 -0.55
C ALA A 25 -0.21 -1.77 -0.92
N TYR A 26 -0.06 -0.94 0.10
CA TYR A 26 0.31 0.47 -0.01
C TYR A 26 1.76 0.65 0.42
N TYR A 27 2.54 1.32 -0.42
CA TYR A 27 3.93 1.65 -0.17
C TYR A 27 4.04 3.13 0.13
N TYR A 28 4.53 3.48 1.32
CA TYR A 28 4.70 4.88 1.69
C TYR A 28 5.84 5.48 0.84
N PRO A 29 5.65 6.65 0.22
CA PRO A 29 6.61 7.21 -0.73
C PRO A 29 7.87 7.76 -0.07
N ARG A 30 7.95 7.75 1.26
CA ARG A 30 9.08 8.25 2.05
C ARG A 30 9.44 7.23 3.13
N PRO A 31 10.69 7.21 3.61
CA PRO A 31 11.02 6.48 4.84
C PRO A 31 10.21 7.04 6.01
N LEU A 32 9.76 6.17 6.91
CA LEU A 32 9.26 6.61 8.21
C LEU A 32 10.49 6.83 9.10
N GLU A 33 10.66 8.06 9.60
CA GLU A 33 11.80 8.42 10.43
C GLU A 33 11.52 7.99 11.87
N ALA A 34 12.31 7.05 12.40
CA ALA A 34 12.13 6.51 13.75
C ALA A 34 12.21 7.57 14.88
N ASN A 35 12.80 8.72 14.59
CA ASN A 35 13.02 9.79 15.57
C ASN A 35 11.88 10.83 15.59
N ARG A 36 10.84 10.67 14.78
CA ARG A 36 9.64 11.53 14.82
C ARG A 36 8.52 10.80 15.56
N LEU A 37 8.48 11.01 16.87
CA LEU A 37 7.50 10.40 17.77
C LEU A 37 6.03 10.79 17.46
N ASP A 38 5.81 11.88 16.73
CA ASP A 38 4.48 12.47 16.46
C ASP A 38 4.13 12.52 14.95
N GLU A 39 4.71 11.66 14.10
CA GLU A 39 4.33 11.66 12.67
C GLU A 39 2.97 11.00 12.44
N ASP A 40 1.94 11.83 12.24
CA ASP A 40 0.63 11.39 11.77
C ASP A 40 0.68 10.98 10.30
N VAL A 41 0.50 9.68 10.02
CA VAL A 41 0.42 9.15 8.66
C VAL A 41 -1.04 8.94 8.26
N SER A 42 -1.54 9.80 7.36
CA SER A 42 -2.87 9.66 6.77
C SER A 42 -2.82 8.92 5.43
N ILE A 43 -3.50 7.78 5.34
CA ILE A 43 -3.58 6.98 4.11
C ILE A 43 -5.00 7.02 3.58
N THR A 44 -5.16 7.56 2.37
CA THR A 44 -6.46 7.53 1.68
C THR A 44 -6.67 6.17 1.01
N LEU A 45 -7.75 5.50 1.40
CA LEU A 45 -8.20 4.23 0.82
C LEU A 45 -8.83 4.43 -0.56
N LYS A 46 -7.98 4.48 -1.60
CA LYS A 46 -8.36 4.55 -3.02
C LYS A 46 -7.56 3.52 -3.82
N GLU A 47 -8.18 2.87 -4.79
CA GLU A 47 -7.60 1.79 -5.61
C GLU A 47 -6.24 2.18 -6.22
N ALA A 48 -6.13 3.44 -6.67
CA ALA A 48 -4.93 3.97 -7.31
C ALA A 48 -3.69 3.99 -6.39
N ASN A 49 -3.89 3.97 -5.08
CA ASN A 49 -2.81 3.97 -4.09
C ASN A 49 -2.26 2.56 -3.80
N PHE A 50 -2.97 1.51 -4.22
CA PHE A 50 -2.61 0.13 -3.90
C PHE A 50 -2.06 -0.63 -5.11
N ARG A 51 -1.22 -1.63 -4.83
CA ARG A 51 -0.67 -2.58 -5.81
C ARG A 51 -0.87 -3.99 -5.29
N PHE A 52 -0.88 -4.99 -6.16
CA PHE A 52 -0.88 -6.39 -5.71
C PHE A 52 0.47 -6.75 -5.10
N GLN A 53 0.48 -7.40 -3.94
CA GLN A 53 1.73 -7.80 -3.27
C GLN A 53 2.55 -8.80 -4.11
N THR A 54 1.89 -9.69 -4.84
CA THR A 54 2.51 -10.73 -5.67
C THR A 54 2.91 -10.25 -7.06
N ARG A 55 2.42 -9.08 -7.49
CA ARG A 55 2.66 -8.49 -8.82
C ARG A 55 2.81 -6.98 -8.67
N SER A 56 4.00 -6.54 -8.25
CA SER A 56 4.27 -5.14 -7.89
C SER A 56 3.92 -4.12 -9.00
N SER A 57 3.85 -4.55 -10.26
CA SER A 57 3.49 -3.70 -11.41
C SER A 57 1.99 -3.65 -11.74
N ALA A 58 1.17 -4.57 -11.24
CA ALA A 58 -0.25 -4.59 -11.54
C ALA A 58 -0.99 -3.56 -10.66
N ALA A 59 -1.63 -2.58 -11.30
CA ALA A 59 -2.50 -1.63 -10.63
C ALA A 59 -3.76 -2.33 -10.11
N VAL A 60 -4.21 -1.96 -8.92
CA VAL A 60 -5.48 -2.44 -8.36
C VAL A 60 -6.62 -1.67 -9.02
N THR A 61 -7.61 -2.39 -9.54
CA THR A 61 -8.82 -1.77 -10.10
C THR A 61 -9.81 -1.42 -9.00
N ARG A 62 -10.79 -0.54 -9.28
CA ARG A 62 -11.86 -0.21 -8.34
C ARG A 62 -12.66 -1.44 -7.91
N GLU A 63 -12.97 -2.33 -8.86
CA GLU A 63 -13.70 -3.55 -8.57
C GLU A 63 -12.93 -4.43 -7.60
N THR A 64 -11.66 -4.73 -7.90
CA THR A 64 -10.82 -5.57 -7.04
C THR A 64 -10.61 -4.96 -5.66
N PHE A 65 -10.46 -3.63 -5.59
CA PHE A 65 -10.37 -2.91 -4.33
C PHE A 65 -11.63 -3.09 -3.47
N LEU A 66 -12.81 -2.86 -4.06
CA LEU A 66 -14.08 -3.01 -3.36
C LEU A 66 -14.37 -4.47 -2.97
N GLN A 67 -13.99 -5.44 -3.82
CA GLN A 67 -14.08 -6.85 -3.49
C GLN A 67 -13.23 -7.20 -2.27
N THR A 68 -11.98 -6.70 -2.22
CA THR A 68 -11.08 -6.89 -1.07
C THR A 68 -11.69 -6.31 0.21
N LEU A 69 -12.28 -5.11 0.14
CA LEU A 69 -12.88 -4.44 1.30
C LEU A 69 -14.22 -5.06 1.74
N SER A 70 -14.99 -5.63 0.80
CA SER A 70 -16.30 -6.21 1.09
C SER A 70 -16.24 -7.47 1.96
N ASP A 71 -15.07 -8.11 2.01
CA ASP A 71 -14.78 -9.29 2.81
C ASP A 71 -13.34 -9.20 3.32
N LEU A 72 -13.07 -8.14 4.08
CA LEU A 72 -11.75 -7.83 4.63
C LEU A 72 -11.43 -8.81 5.76
N SER A 73 -10.37 -9.60 5.58
CA SER A 73 -9.91 -10.56 6.58
C SER A 73 -8.84 -9.99 7.51
N SER A 74 -7.93 -9.15 6.98
CA SER A 74 -6.93 -8.50 7.82
C SER A 74 -6.42 -7.17 7.25
N LEU A 75 -6.04 -6.30 8.17
CA LEU A 75 -5.30 -5.07 7.93
C LEU A 75 -4.00 -5.14 8.74
N HIS A 76 -2.86 -5.03 8.05
CA HIS A 76 -1.55 -4.99 8.68
C HIS A 76 -0.93 -3.61 8.45
N ILE A 77 -0.35 -3.04 9.49
CA ILE A 77 0.44 -1.81 9.44
C ILE A 77 1.86 -2.19 9.86
N LEU A 78 2.87 -1.78 9.08
CA LEU A 78 4.27 -1.98 9.44
C LEU A 78 4.60 -1.16 10.69
N ALA A 79 4.96 -1.85 11.77
CA ALA A 79 5.48 -1.28 13.00
C ALA A 79 6.99 -1.48 13.07
N TRP A 80 7.69 -0.53 13.69
CA TRP A 80 9.14 -0.48 13.87
C TRP A 80 9.48 -0.66 15.34
#